data_AF-A0A7S2MJL2-F1
#
_entry.id   AF-A0A7S2MJL2-F1
#
_cell.length_a   1.000
_cell.length_b   1.000
_cell.length_c   1.000
_cell.angle_alpha   90.00
_cell.angle_beta   90.00
_cell.angle_gamma   90.00
#
_symmetry.space_group_name_H-M   'P 1'
#
loop_
_entity.id
_entity.type
_entity.pdbx_description
1 polymer ?
#
loop_
_entity_poly.entity_id
_entity_poly.type
_entity_poly.pdbx_seq_one_letter_code
_entity_poly.pdbx_strand_id
1 'polypeptide(L)'
;FAIRHFGATVPYNAANFCDKNIDPIDKEIISLMQGCVANENGRFLASLFAQPMSQHRSISFKFRDEMSDLVETLQQCDGHFIRCIKPNDERRPFHIDEITTRAQLQSCGVLEAAKVSQAGYPKRIPYRDMFAIFMGQHALRRTRAQRSETDRKKLVQSLAVKVLRLKYGGSAAEDTNDFALGRTR
;
A
#
# COMPACT_ATOMS: atom_id res chain seq x y z
N PHE A 1 -2.61 -18.22 -23.41
CA PHE A 1 -3.12 -16.84 -23.59
C PHE A 1 -2.30 -15.89 -22.72
N ALA A 2 -2.42 -14.57 -22.83
CA ALA A 2 -1.68 -13.64 -21.96
C ALA A 2 -2.62 -12.56 -21.39
N ILE A 3 -2.38 -12.16 -20.14
CA ILE A 3 -3.14 -11.09 -19.46
C ILE A 3 -2.19 -9.96 -19.09
N ARG A 4 -2.61 -8.73 -19.38
CA ARG A 4 -1.90 -7.51 -18.96
C ARG A 4 -2.27 -7.19 -17.51
N HIS A 5 -1.34 -7.42 -16.58
CA HIS A 5 -1.47 -7.01 -15.18
C HIS A 5 -0.84 -5.64 -14.96
N PHE A 6 -1.06 -5.05 -13.78
CA PHE A 6 -0.46 -3.77 -13.39
C PHE A 6 1.08 -3.78 -13.52
N GLY A 7 1.74 -4.85 -13.08
CA GLY A 7 3.20 -4.93 -13.10
C GLY A 7 3.81 -5.45 -14.41
N ALA A 8 3.12 -6.36 -15.11
CA ALA A 8 3.61 -6.96 -16.34
C ALA A 8 2.51 -7.71 -17.12
N THR A 9 2.76 -7.97 -18.40
CA THR A 9 1.96 -8.93 -19.16
C THR A 9 2.46 -10.34 -18.86
N VAL A 10 1.56 -11.19 -18.35
CA VAL A 10 1.90 -12.57 -17.95
C VAL A 10 1.30 -13.56 -18.94
N PRO A 11 2.11 -14.43 -19.57
CA PRO A 11 1.61 -15.54 -20.36
C PRO A 11 1.13 -16.68 -19.47
N TYR A 12 -0.03 -17.23 -19.79
CA TYR A 12 -0.68 -18.36 -19.12
C TYR A 12 -0.75 -19.56 -20.06
N ASN A 13 -0.32 -20.71 -19.54
CA ASN A 13 -0.54 -22.01 -20.16
C ASN A 13 -1.89 -22.57 -19.69
N ALA A 14 -2.83 -22.79 -20.61
CA ALA A 14 -4.18 -23.28 -20.31
C ALA A 14 -4.26 -24.80 -20.05
N ALA A 15 -3.15 -25.53 -20.17
CA ALA A 15 -3.12 -26.96 -19.93
C ALA A 15 -3.64 -27.32 -18.53
N ASN A 16 -4.57 -28.28 -18.49
CA ASN A 16 -5.21 -28.82 -17.28
C ASN A 16 -5.97 -27.78 -16.43
N PHE A 17 -6.40 -26.65 -17.01
CA PHE A 17 -7.16 -25.63 -16.27
C PHE A 17 -8.48 -26.18 -15.71
N CYS A 18 -9.22 -26.95 -16.51
CA CYS A 18 -10.48 -27.55 -16.08
C CYS A 18 -10.26 -28.54 -14.93
N ASP A 19 -9.29 -29.44 -15.06
CA ASP A 19 -8.99 -30.45 -14.03
C ASP A 19 -8.56 -29.81 -12.71
N LYS A 20 -7.69 -28.81 -12.78
CA LYS A 20 -7.28 -28.01 -11.61
C LYS A 20 -8.44 -27.26 -10.98
N ASN A 21 -9.46 -26.88 -11.74
CA ASN A 21 -10.59 -26.11 -11.23
C ASN A 21 -11.68 -26.98 -10.58
N ILE A 22 -11.68 -28.29 -10.82
CA ILE A 22 -12.70 -29.23 -10.33
C ILE A 22 -12.42 -29.69 -8.89
N ASP A 23 -11.16 -29.63 -8.42
CA ASP A 23 -10.74 -30.12 -7.10
C ASP A 23 -11.22 -31.56 -6.81
N PRO A 24 -10.91 -32.54 -7.68
CA PRO A 24 -11.46 -33.88 -7.53
C PRO A 24 -10.88 -34.54 -6.27
N ILE A 25 -11.73 -34.74 -5.27
CA ILE A 25 -11.44 -35.60 -4.12
C ILE A 25 -11.82 -37.03 -4.49
N ASP A 26 -10.95 -37.98 -4.18
CA ASP A 26 -11.21 -39.40 -4.40
C ASP A 26 -12.47 -39.85 -3.63
N LYS A 27 -13.39 -40.50 -4.34
CA LYS A 27 -14.64 -41.01 -3.77
C LYS A 27 -14.39 -42.06 -2.70
N GLU A 28 -13.29 -42.83 -2.80
CA GLU A 28 -12.92 -43.81 -1.78
C GLU A 28 -12.54 -43.13 -0.46
N ILE A 29 -11.81 -42.01 -0.52
CA ILE A 29 -11.46 -41.21 0.65
C ILE A 29 -12.72 -40.60 1.28
N ILE A 30 -13.65 -40.11 0.46
CA ILE A 30 -14.94 -39.59 0.94
C ILE A 30 -15.71 -40.71 1.66
N SER A 31 -15.79 -41.90 1.08
CA SER A 31 -16.49 -43.04 1.67
C SER A 31 -15.84 -43.51 2.99
N LEU A 32 -14.51 -43.58 3.04
CA LEU A 32 -13.76 -43.89 4.24
C LEU A 32 -14.03 -42.84 5.34
N MET A 33 -13.96 -41.55 5.02
CA MET A 33 -14.20 -40.46 5.97
C MET A 33 -15.63 -40.48 6.50
N GLN A 34 -16.62 -40.72 5.64
CA GLN A 34 -18.02 -40.88 6.05
C GLN A 34 -18.21 -42.08 7.00
N GLY A 35 -17.54 -43.21 6.72
CA GLY A 35 -17.55 -44.39 7.59
C GLY A 35 -16.89 -44.11 8.95
N CYS A 36 -15.79 -43.37 8.97
CA CYS A 36 -15.14 -42.95 10.22
C CYS A 36 -16.00 -42.02 11.07
N VAL A 37 -16.73 -41.09 10.44
CA VAL A 37 -17.64 -40.14 11.12
C VAL A 37 -18.89 -40.85 11.69
N ALA A 38 -19.36 -41.91 11.06
CA ALA A 38 -20.51 -42.70 11.51
C ALA A 38 -20.22 -43.58 12.75
N ASN A 39 -18.94 -43.85 13.03
CA ASN A 39 -18.53 -44.63 14.20
C ASN A 39 -18.57 -43.79 15.48
N GLU A 40 -18.75 -44.46 16.62
CA GLU A 40 -18.85 -43.83 17.95
C GLU A 40 -17.59 -43.03 18.33
N ASN A 41 -16.42 -43.46 17.83
CA ASN A 41 -15.12 -42.79 17.98
C ASN A 41 -14.90 -41.63 16.97
N GLY A 42 -15.82 -41.46 16.02
CA GLY A 42 -15.77 -40.48 14.94
C GLY A 42 -16.25 -39.08 15.31
N ARG A 43 -16.79 -38.89 16.52
CA ARG A 43 -17.37 -37.60 16.96
C ARG A 43 -16.37 -36.44 16.90
N PHE A 44 -15.09 -36.70 17.17
CA PHE A 44 -14.03 -35.71 17.02
C PHE A 44 -13.86 -35.28 15.56
N LEU A 45 -13.80 -36.23 14.62
CA LEU A 45 -13.71 -35.93 13.18
C LEU A 45 -14.97 -35.19 12.69
N ALA A 46 -16.15 -35.61 13.15
CA ALA A 46 -17.41 -34.93 12.85
C ALA A 46 -17.39 -33.46 13.31
N SER A 47 -16.84 -33.18 14.50
CA SER A 47 -16.74 -31.82 15.04
C SER A 47 -15.75 -30.93 14.30
N LEU A 48 -14.66 -31.50 13.77
CA LEU A 48 -13.66 -30.76 12.98
C LEU A 48 -14.20 -30.33 11.60
N PHE A 49 -15.11 -31.12 11.03
CA PHE A 49 -15.67 -30.90 9.68
C PHE A 49 -17.17 -30.61 9.71
N ALA A 50 -17.69 -30.02 10.80
CA ALA A 50 -19.11 -29.73 10.99
C ALA A 50 -19.69 -28.71 9.98
N GLN A 51 -18.85 -28.08 9.17
CA GLN A 51 -19.30 -27.19 8.12
C GLN A 51 -19.86 -28.01 6.95
N PRO A 52 -21.04 -27.65 6.41
CA PRO A 52 -21.60 -28.33 5.25
C PRO A 52 -20.60 -28.24 4.10
N MET A 53 -20.26 -29.39 3.51
CA MET A 53 -19.41 -29.41 2.31
C MET A 53 -20.06 -28.53 1.25
N SER A 54 -19.36 -27.45 0.87
CA SER A 54 -19.79 -26.52 -0.16
C SER A 54 -20.15 -27.29 -1.44
N GLN A 55 -21.40 -27.19 -1.87
CA GLN A 55 -21.90 -27.74 -3.14
C GLN A 55 -20.91 -27.40 -4.25
N HIS A 56 -20.31 -28.40 -4.90
CA HIS A 56 -19.45 -28.35 -6.10
C HIS A 56 -19.24 -26.97 -6.74
N ARG A 57 -18.61 -26.04 -6.01
CA ARG A 57 -18.13 -24.77 -6.54
C ARG A 57 -16.69 -25.01 -6.95
N SER A 58 -16.40 -24.70 -8.21
CA SER A 58 -15.04 -24.81 -8.73
C SER A 58 -14.07 -24.00 -7.87
N ILE A 59 -12.80 -24.39 -7.81
CA ILE A 59 -11.78 -23.69 -7.00
C ILE A 59 -11.77 -22.18 -7.29
N SER A 60 -11.93 -21.80 -8.55
CA SER A 60 -11.95 -20.39 -8.97
C SER A 60 -13.10 -19.60 -8.34
N PHE A 61 -14.27 -20.22 -8.14
CA PHE A 61 -15.41 -19.57 -7.48
C PHE A 61 -15.14 -19.39 -5.99
N LYS A 62 -14.61 -20.42 -5.32
CA LYS A 62 -14.24 -20.32 -3.89
C LYS A 62 -13.20 -19.22 -3.67
N PHE A 63 -12.11 -19.24 -4.44
CA PHE A 63 -11.05 -18.24 -4.34
C PHE A 63 -11.55 -16.81 -4.60
N ARG A 64 -12.45 -16.63 -5.59
CA ARG A 64 -13.06 -15.33 -5.88
C ARG A 64 -13.90 -14.83 -4.72
N ASP A 65 -14.74 -15.68 -4.14
CA ASP A 65 -15.63 -15.33 -3.04
C ASP A 65 -14.77 -14.96 -1.80
N GLU A 66 -13.79 -15.82 -1.43
CA GLU A 66 -12.84 -15.56 -0.33
C GLU A 66 -12.05 -14.25 -0.52
N MET A 67 -11.61 -13.96 -1.76
CA MET A 67 -10.91 -12.71 -2.06
C MET A 67 -11.84 -11.49 -1.95
N SER A 68 -13.12 -11.64 -2.30
CA SER A 68 -14.10 -10.55 -2.20
C SER A 68 -14.38 -10.22 -0.74
N ASP A 69 -14.59 -11.24 0.10
CA ASP A 69 -14.80 -11.09 1.54
C ASP A 69 -13.59 -10.44 2.23
N LEU A 70 -12.37 -10.83 1.83
CA LEU A 70 -11.14 -10.21 2.32
C LEU A 70 -11.06 -8.72 1.95
N VAL A 71 -11.37 -8.38 0.70
CA VAL A 71 -11.33 -6.98 0.24
C VAL A 71 -12.35 -6.12 0.99
N GLU A 72 -13.57 -6.63 1.20
CA GLU A 72 -14.60 -5.93 1.98
C GLU A 72 -14.13 -5.67 3.42
N THR A 73 -13.54 -6.68 4.06
CA THR A 73 -12.99 -6.56 5.41
C THR A 73 -11.88 -5.50 5.47
N LEU A 74 -10.97 -5.49 4.49
CA LEU A 74 -9.89 -4.51 4.44
C LEU A 74 -10.38 -3.08 4.18
N GLN A 75 -11.48 -2.90 3.45
CA GLN A 75 -12.08 -1.59 3.19
C GLN A 75 -12.69 -0.94 4.45
N GLN A 76 -13.02 -1.73 5.47
CA GLN A 76 -13.53 -1.25 6.75
C GLN A 76 -12.43 -0.79 7.71
N CYS A 77 -11.15 -0.99 7.36
CA CYS A 77 -10.00 -0.70 8.21
C CYS A 77 -9.19 0.51 7.69
N ASP A 78 -8.41 1.11 8.58
CA ASP A 78 -7.36 2.06 8.20
C ASP A 78 -6.19 1.32 7.53
N GLY A 79 -5.95 1.61 6.26
CA GLY A 79 -4.94 0.92 5.45
C GLY A 79 -3.51 1.36 5.75
N HIS A 80 -2.68 0.42 6.20
CA HIS A 80 -1.22 0.58 6.31
C HIS A 80 -0.51 -0.40 5.37
N PHE A 81 0.35 0.11 4.48
CA PHE A 81 0.99 -0.69 3.45
C PHE A 81 2.48 -0.88 3.73
N ILE A 82 2.92 -2.14 3.81
CA ILE A 82 4.35 -2.52 3.89
C ILE A 82 4.74 -3.18 2.58
N ARG A 83 5.80 -2.68 1.95
CA ARG A 83 6.36 -3.25 0.70
C ARG A 83 7.70 -3.90 0.99
N CYS A 84 7.76 -5.22 0.88
CA CYS A 84 8.99 -5.99 1.01
C CYS A 84 9.73 -6.00 -0.33
N ILE A 85 11.04 -5.81 -0.31
CA ILE A 85 11.89 -5.80 -1.51
C ILE A 85 12.99 -6.85 -1.33
N LYS A 86 13.09 -7.76 -2.31
CA LYS A 86 14.17 -8.76 -2.34
C LYS A 86 15.43 -8.10 -2.91
N PRO A 87 16.54 -8.06 -2.16
CA PRO A 87 17.73 -7.31 -2.59
C PRO A 87 18.51 -8.03 -3.70
N ASN A 88 18.53 -9.36 -3.72
CA ASN A 88 19.18 -10.17 -4.76
C ASN A 88 18.64 -11.62 -4.74
N ASP A 89 18.82 -12.36 -5.84
CA ASP A 89 18.35 -13.75 -5.97
C ASP A 89 19.21 -14.78 -5.25
N GLU A 90 20.50 -14.50 -5.10
CA GLU A 90 21.51 -15.36 -4.49
C GLU A 90 21.44 -15.39 -2.95
N ARG A 91 20.53 -14.61 -2.36
CA ARG A 91 20.33 -14.47 -0.90
C ARG A 91 21.59 -14.00 -0.16
N ARG A 92 22.48 -13.26 -0.84
CA ARG A 92 23.70 -12.71 -0.23
C ARG A 92 23.37 -11.50 0.65
N PRO A 93 23.89 -11.42 1.89
CA PRO A 93 23.70 -10.26 2.75
C PRO A 93 24.44 -9.04 2.18
N PHE A 94 23.93 -7.84 2.45
CA PHE A 94 24.53 -6.55 2.05
C PHE A 94 24.80 -6.37 0.55
N HIS A 95 24.20 -7.20 -0.31
CA HIS A 95 24.31 -7.10 -1.75
C HIS A 95 22.96 -6.71 -2.34
N ILE A 96 22.92 -5.63 -3.13
CA ILE A 96 21.70 -5.17 -3.80
C ILE A 96 21.94 -5.25 -5.30
N ASP A 97 21.12 -6.06 -5.97
CA ASP A 97 20.98 -6.04 -7.41
C ASP A 97 20.02 -4.91 -7.80
N GLU A 98 20.59 -3.85 -8.37
CA GLU A 98 19.86 -2.64 -8.75
C GLU A 98 18.76 -2.92 -9.79
N ILE A 99 19.02 -3.78 -10.76
CA ILE A 99 18.09 -4.03 -11.87
C ILE A 99 16.82 -4.69 -11.32
N THR A 100 16.99 -5.77 -10.58
CA THR A 100 15.89 -6.52 -9.97
C THR A 100 15.16 -5.71 -8.90
N THR A 101 15.89 -4.93 -8.10
CA THR A 101 15.30 -4.06 -7.08
C THR A 101 14.46 -2.94 -7.71
N ARG A 102 14.97 -2.29 -8.77
CA ARG A 102 14.24 -1.25 -9.50
C ARG A 102 12.97 -1.79 -10.15
N ALA A 103 13.03 -2.97 -10.77
CA ALA A 103 11.86 -3.62 -11.36
C ALA A 103 10.78 -3.94 -10.32
N GLN A 104 11.17 -4.36 -9.11
CA GLN A 104 10.24 -4.57 -7.99
C GLN A 104 9.59 -3.26 -7.54
N LEU A 105 10.37 -2.17 -7.40
CA LEU A 105 9.83 -0.86 -6.99
C LEU A 105 8.77 -0.33 -7.97
N GLN A 106 8.96 -0.58 -9.27
CA GLN A 106 7.97 -0.27 -10.32
C GLN A 106 6.75 -1.19 -10.22
N SER A 107 6.97 -2.52 -10.15
CA SER A 107 5.88 -3.51 -10.15
C SER A 107 5.00 -3.42 -8.89
N CYS A 108 5.58 -3.03 -7.75
CA CYS A 108 4.86 -2.83 -6.49
C CYS A 108 4.20 -1.45 -6.37
N GLY A 109 4.32 -0.59 -7.38
CA GLY A 109 3.69 0.73 -7.43
C GLY A 109 4.31 1.77 -6.49
N VAL A 110 5.53 1.55 -6.00
CA VAL A 110 6.20 2.48 -5.07
C VAL A 110 6.53 3.79 -5.79
N LEU A 111 7.02 3.71 -7.03
CA LEU A 111 7.35 4.89 -7.82
C LEU A 111 6.09 5.65 -8.24
N GLU A 112 5.02 4.93 -8.58
CA GLU A 112 3.72 5.49 -8.95
C GLU A 112 3.08 6.20 -7.75
N ALA A 113 3.12 5.58 -6.56
CA ALA A 113 2.66 6.21 -5.32
C ALA A 113 3.47 7.48 -5.01
N ALA A 114 4.80 7.45 -5.20
CA ALA A 114 5.64 8.63 -5.03
C ALA A 114 5.26 9.76 -6.02
N LYS A 115 4.99 9.43 -7.30
CA LYS A 115 4.55 10.41 -8.31
C LYS A 115 3.21 11.03 -7.96
N VAL A 116 2.22 10.22 -7.56
CA VAL A 116 0.90 10.71 -7.13
C VAL A 116 1.04 11.61 -5.90
N SER A 117 1.89 11.21 -4.94
CA SER A 117 2.19 12.00 -3.75
C SER A 117 2.83 13.36 -4.10
N GLN A 118 3.76 13.35 -5.07
CA GLN A 118 4.45 14.55 -5.55
C GLN A 118 3.53 15.51 -6.31
N ALA A 119 2.52 15.01 -7.03
CA ALA A 119 1.54 15.86 -7.73
C ALA A 119 0.63 16.66 -6.77
N GLY A 120 0.60 16.28 -5.48
CA GLY A 120 -0.03 17.07 -4.43
C GLY A 120 0.98 17.94 -3.67
N TYR A 121 0.89 17.93 -2.34
CA TYR A 121 1.85 18.55 -1.43
C TYR A 121 2.20 17.54 -0.32
N PRO A 122 3.19 16.66 -0.54
CA PRO A 122 3.46 15.54 0.34
C PRO A 122 4.02 15.99 1.70
N LYS A 123 4.82 17.06 1.69
CA LYS A 123 5.39 17.65 2.90
C LYS A 123 4.52 18.82 3.36
N ARG A 124 3.86 18.64 4.51
CA ARG A 124 3.01 19.67 5.13
C ARG A 124 3.63 20.08 6.47
N ILE A 125 4.11 21.31 6.56
CA ILE A 125 4.89 21.79 7.72
C ILE A 125 4.08 22.87 8.44
N PRO A 126 3.75 22.70 9.74
CA PRO A 126 3.09 23.75 10.51
C PRO A 126 3.86 25.06 10.45
N TYR A 127 3.14 26.19 10.40
CA TYR A 127 3.77 27.51 10.32
C TYR A 127 4.79 27.77 11.43
N ARG A 128 4.48 27.31 12.66
CA ARG A 128 5.40 27.40 13.80
C ARG A 128 6.73 26.70 13.54
N ASP A 129 6.69 25.50 12.96
CA ASP A 129 7.89 24.67 12.75
C ASP A 129 8.72 25.25 11.61
N MET A 130 8.05 25.76 10.58
CA MET A 130 8.70 26.49 9.50
C MET A 130 9.49 27.69 10.04
N PHE A 131 8.91 28.48 10.96
CA PHE A 131 9.63 29.54 11.65
C PHE A 131 10.82 29.04 12.46
N ALA A 132 10.65 27.95 13.21
CA ALA A 132 11.73 27.37 14.01
C ALA A 132 12.92 26.96 13.13
N ILE A 133 12.65 26.35 11.97
CA ILE A 133 13.67 25.85 11.04
C ILE A 133 14.46 27.01 10.42
N PHE A 134 13.79 28.08 9.97
CA PHE A 134 14.44 29.11 9.17
C PHE A 134 14.88 30.36 9.95
N MET A 135 14.23 30.68 11.07
CA MET A 135 14.55 31.86 11.89
C MET A 135 15.15 31.48 13.25
N GLY A 136 15.19 30.19 13.58
CA GLY A 136 15.67 29.68 14.86
C GLY A 136 14.64 29.81 15.99
N GLN A 137 14.73 28.93 17.00
CA GLN A 137 13.80 28.91 18.13
C GLN A 137 13.78 30.21 18.96
N HIS A 138 14.86 30.99 18.93
CA HIS A 138 14.96 32.27 19.63
C HIS A 138 14.11 33.38 18.98
N ALA A 139 13.93 33.35 17.66
CA ALA A 139 13.08 34.33 16.96
C ALA A 139 11.60 34.14 17.33
N LEU A 140 11.14 32.90 17.47
CA LEU A 140 9.77 32.54 17.88
C LEU A 140 9.36 33.13 19.23
N ARG A 141 10.30 33.26 20.18
CA ARG A 141 10.04 33.89 21.49
C ARG A 141 9.78 35.39 21.36
N ARG A 142 10.46 36.09 20.43
CA ARG A 142 10.22 37.52 20.12
C ARG A 142 8.91 37.75 19.36
N THR A 143 8.53 36.83 18.46
CA THR A 143 7.29 36.97 17.66
C THR A 143 6.02 36.51 18.38
N ARG A 144 6.13 35.93 19.59
CA ARG A 144 5.00 35.47 20.40
C ARG A 144 4.12 36.62 20.93
N ALA A 145 4.64 37.84 20.98
CA ALA A 145 3.87 39.03 21.31
C ALA A 145 3.08 39.51 20.09
N GLN A 146 1.77 39.24 20.06
CA GLN A 146 0.77 39.97 19.26
C GLN A 146 0.97 40.00 17.74
N ARG A 147 0.81 38.86 17.05
CA ARG A 147 0.54 38.88 15.60
C ARG A 147 -0.66 38.01 15.24
N SER A 148 -1.56 38.60 14.45
CA SER A 148 -2.75 37.97 13.89
C SER A 148 -2.36 36.75 13.04
N GLU A 149 -3.28 35.79 12.87
CA GLU A 149 -3.09 34.64 11.97
C GLU A 149 -2.74 35.09 10.54
N THR A 150 -3.30 36.21 10.08
CA THR A 150 -3.02 36.84 8.78
C THR A 150 -1.55 37.25 8.64
N ASP A 151 -0.95 37.79 9.70
CA ASP A 151 0.43 38.28 9.66
C ASP A 151 1.43 37.13 9.67
N ARG A 152 1.07 36.03 10.35
CA ARG A 152 1.87 34.79 10.32
C ARG A 152 1.88 34.19 8.92
N LYS A 153 0.73 34.11 8.25
CA LYS A 153 0.64 33.60 6.86
C LYS A 153 1.49 34.42 5.89
N LYS A 154 1.38 35.74 5.92
CA LYS A 154 2.20 36.64 5.08
C LYS A 154 3.70 36.46 5.35
N LEU A 155 4.08 36.32 6.62
CA LEU A 155 5.48 36.14 6.98
C LEU A 155 6.01 34.78 6.50
N VAL A 156 5.25 33.69 6.70
CA VAL A 156 5.59 32.34 6.17
C VAL A 156 5.70 32.38 4.65
N GLN A 157 4.77 33.04 3.96
CA GLN A 157 4.80 33.20 2.51
C GLN A 157 6.10 33.86 2.05
N SER A 158 6.47 35.00 2.66
CA SER A 158 7.71 35.69 2.32
C SER A 158 8.96 34.84 2.58
N LEU A 159 8.94 34.05 3.65
CA LEU A 159 10.02 33.14 4.01
C LEU A 159 10.12 31.99 3.01
N ALA A 160 8.98 31.39 2.63
CA ALA A 160 8.91 30.29 1.66
C ALA A 160 9.48 30.72 0.31
N VAL A 161 9.02 31.87 -0.20
CA VAL A 161 9.51 32.45 -1.46
C VAL A 161 11.01 32.72 -1.37
N LYS A 162 11.51 33.29 -0.27
CA LYS A 162 12.94 33.55 -0.08
C LYS A 162 13.78 32.27 -0.08
N VAL A 163 13.31 31.21 0.58
CA VAL A 163 13.99 29.90 0.61
C VAL A 163 13.97 29.24 -0.76
N LEU A 164 12.84 29.28 -1.48
CA LEU A 164 12.74 28.71 -2.83
C LEU A 164 13.64 29.45 -3.82
N ARG A 165 13.73 30.78 -3.74
CA ARG A 165 14.67 31.57 -4.54
C ARG A 165 16.13 31.20 -4.28
N LEU A 166 16.49 30.99 -3.02
CA LEU A 166 17.84 30.57 -2.63
C LEU A 166 18.18 29.15 -3.14
N LYS A 167 17.21 28.24 -3.12
CA LYS A 167 17.44 26.84 -3.50
C LYS A 167 17.41 26.59 -5.01
N TYR A 168 16.54 27.29 -5.74
CA TYR A 168 16.27 27.01 -7.16
C TYR A 168 16.73 28.12 -8.13
N GLY A 169 17.35 29.19 -7.64
CA GLY A 169 17.90 30.25 -8.50
C GLY A 169 16.81 31.10 -9.16
N GLY A 170 16.43 32.20 -8.50
CA GLY A 170 15.95 33.42 -9.18
C GLY A 170 14.51 33.49 -9.73
N SER A 171 13.77 32.40 -9.91
CA SER A 171 12.42 32.46 -10.56
C SER A 171 11.24 32.03 -9.69
N ALA A 172 11.37 31.96 -8.36
CA ALA A 172 10.20 31.71 -7.51
C ALA A 172 9.38 33.00 -7.35
N ALA A 173 8.32 33.11 -8.16
CA ALA A 173 7.26 34.11 -8.02
C ALA A 173 6.33 33.74 -6.84
N GLU A 174 5.55 34.70 -6.33
CA GLU A 174 4.59 34.43 -5.25
C GLU A 174 3.47 33.45 -5.69
N ASP A 175 3.24 33.33 -7.01
CA ASP A 175 2.25 32.46 -7.67
C ASP A 175 2.85 31.17 -8.27
N THR A 176 3.89 30.61 -7.65
CA THR A 176 4.43 29.30 -8.08
C THR A 176 3.61 28.14 -7.52
N ASN A 177 3.34 27.12 -8.34
CA ASN A 177 2.76 25.84 -7.92
C ASN A 177 3.71 24.97 -7.07
N ASP A 178 4.87 25.50 -6.67
CA ASP A 178 5.88 24.80 -5.87
C ASP A 178 5.48 24.68 -4.40
N PHE A 179 4.56 25.53 -3.92
CA PHE A 179 4.03 25.48 -2.56
C PHE A 179 2.60 26.03 -2.48
N ALA A 180 1.87 25.66 -1.43
CA ALA A 180 0.57 26.21 -1.11
C ALA A 180 0.47 26.51 0.40
N LEU A 181 -0.27 27.57 0.74
CA LEU A 181 -0.52 27.97 2.12
C LEU A 181 -1.89 27.48 2.58
N GLY A 182 -1.92 26.57 3.54
CA GLY A 182 -3.15 26.09 4.16
C GLY A 182 -3.62 26.98 5.32
N ARG A 183 -4.57 26.47 6.11
CA ARG A 183 -5.03 27.19 7.32
C ARG A 183 -3.96 27.19 8.41
N THR A 184 -3.27 26.07 8.63
CA THR A 184 -2.34 25.87 9.76
C THR A 184 -0.92 25.47 9.36
N ARG A 185 -0.72 25.13 8.08
CA ARG A 185 0.48 24.52 7.50
C ARG A 185 0.52 24.76 6.00
#